data_AF-A0A1Y3NAS2-F1
#
_entry.id   AF-A0A1Y3NAS2-F1
#
_cell.length_a   1.000
_cell.length_b   1.000
_cell.length_c   1.000
_cell.angle_alpha   90.00
_cell.angle_beta   90.00
_cell.angle_gamma   90.00
#
_symmetry.space_group_name_H-M   'P 1'
#
loop_
_entity.id
_entity.type
_entity.pdbx_description
1 polymer ?
#
loop_
_entity_poly.entity_id
_entity_poly.type
_entity_poly.pdbx_seq_one_letter_code
_entity_poly.pdbx_strand_id
1 'polypeptide(L)'
;MLKYQKENKPLINLFNKVHKNLYPWIYGKQFLAIDEFIGSYKGRGIVICTGSFHFKYAQSTIDTLRNLLRTKLPIEVFYNGENDLTVEEQQTLQAYPNVYISNLSDYFNDDIIRCRKWSIKPYAILASRFTEVILIDADSLFIRDPAELFKSKGYEETGTLFFRDRTLPKNSPNDSLLWFKEWAKNPLEETKSSRFWNGLTVHEMDSSTVVINKEKALLGLLSVCKLNEFVIREGMVYRHIYGDKETFWMGFDMARQHYYMSPQPITFIGSIQSTSQNSSIGKMLCGHIAHTMEDGHIIFWNGHLVVDKVYNSSSILDFDYYIVEKDGDDHRKWSNDPVCYYINSEEDIIPLSEDEKSFIDMIKEREYHNRILL
;
A
#
# COMPACT_ATOMS: atom_id res chain seq x y z
N MET A 1 19.95 -27.97 20.17
CA MET A 1 21.00 -27.15 19.52
C MET A 1 21.76 -28.02 18.53
N LEU A 2 21.63 -27.74 17.24
CA LEU A 2 22.37 -28.42 16.16
C LEU A 2 23.88 -28.16 16.31
N LYS A 3 24.72 -29.07 15.81
CA LYS A 3 26.21 -28.99 15.91
C LYS A 3 26.76 -27.61 15.48
N TYR A 4 26.22 -27.06 14.39
CA TYR A 4 26.55 -25.73 13.87
C TYR A 4 26.27 -24.58 14.87
N GLN A 5 25.20 -24.67 15.66
CA GLN A 5 24.86 -23.63 16.65
C GLN A 5 25.81 -23.65 17.85
N LYS A 6 26.33 -24.83 18.22
CA LYS A 6 27.34 -24.95 19.29
C LYS A 6 28.69 -24.37 18.84
N GLU A 7 29.08 -24.64 17.61
CA GLU A 7 30.35 -24.15 17.02
C GLU A 7 30.34 -22.63 16.78
N ASN A 8 29.17 -22.03 16.52
CA ASN A 8 29.02 -20.59 16.22
C ASN A 8 28.36 -19.79 17.35
N LYS A 9 28.40 -20.28 18.60
CA LYS A 9 27.75 -19.63 19.74
C LYS A 9 28.08 -18.14 19.91
N PRO A 10 29.33 -17.67 19.74
CA PRO A 10 29.64 -16.23 19.84
C PRO A 10 28.95 -15.39 18.77
N LEU A 11 28.89 -15.88 17.53
CA LEU A 11 28.26 -15.19 16.41
C LEU A 11 26.74 -15.09 16.60
N ILE A 12 26.11 -16.18 17.04
CA ILE A 12 24.67 -16.22 17.35
C ILE A 12 24.33 -15.24 18.48
N ASN A 13 25.19 -15.16 19.51
CA ASN A 13 25.00 -14.20 20.60
C ASN A 13 25.12 -12.75 20.12
N LEU A 14 26.10 -12.45 19.25
CA LEU A 14 26.26 -11.12 18.66
C LEU A 14 25.05 -10.77 17.81
N PHE A 15 24.62 -11.67 16.92
CA PHE A 15 23.43 -11.50 16.09
C PHE A 15 22.20 -11.18 16.94
N ASN A 16 21.92 -11.99 17.96
CA ASN A 16 20.78 -11.78 18.85
C ASN A 16 20.85 -10.44 19.59
N LYS A 17 22.05 -10.02 20.03
CA LYS A 17 22.23 -8.73 20.70
C LYS A 17 21.99 -7.55 19.75
N VAL A 18 22.55 -7.61 18.54
CA VAL A 18 22.37 -6.57 17.51
C VAL A 18 20.90 -6.49 17.09
N HIS A 19 20.28 -7.62 16.79
CA HIS A 19 18.88 -7.68 16.36
C HIS A 19 17.93 -7.13 17.44
N LYS A 20 18.11 -7.52 18.71
CA LYS A 20 17.32 -6.99 19.84
C LYS A 20 17.53 -5.48 20.05
N ASN A 21 18.72 -4.96 19.78
CA ASN A 21 18.99 -3.53 19.89
C ASN A 21 18.38 -2.73 18.74
N LEU A 22 18.40 -3.27 17.51
CA LEU A 22 17.84 -2.60 16.33
C LEU A 22 16.31 -2.62 16.34
N TYR A 23 15.73 -3.75 16.74
CA TYR A 23 14.29 -4.02 16.72
C TYR A 23 13.76 -4.45 18.10
N PRO A 24 13.86 -3.56 19.11
CA PRO A 24 13.49 -3.90 20.49
C PRO A 24 12.00 -4.18 20.69
N TRP A 25 11.17 -3.84 19.70
CA TRP A 25 9.72 -3.99 19.73
C TRP A 25 9.21 -5.34 19.23
N ILE A 26 10.07 -6.17 18.61
CA ILE A 26 9.67 -7.49 18.07
C ILE A 26 9.43 -8.51 19.18
N TYR A 27 10.24 -8.48 20.23
CA TYR A 27 10.26 -9.55 21.23
C TYR A 27 9.58 -9.17 22.53
N GLY A 28 9.07 -10.18 23.23
CA GLY A 28 8.49 -10.03 24.58
C GLY A 28 6.97 -9.95 24.62
N LYS A 29 6.30 -10.08 23.47
CA LYS A 29 4.88 -10.37 23.37
C LYS A 29 4.66 -11.70 22.62
N GLN A 30 4.19 -11.66 21.37
CA GLN A 30 3.93 -12.85 20.57
C GLN A 30 5.19 -13.68 20.25
N PHE A 31 6.33 -13.02 20.05
CA PHE A 31 7.58 -13.68 19.70
C PHE A 31 8.60 -13.56 20.84
N LEU A 32 9.24 -14.66 21.25
CA LEU A 32 10.31 -14.64 22.25
C LEU A 32 11.70 -14.66 21.60
N ALA A 33 11.80 -15.19 20.38
CA ALA A 33 13.03 -15.32 19.61
C ALA A 33 12.78 -15.26 18.09
N ILE A 34 13.87 -15.13 17.32
CA ILE A 34 13.78 -14.95 15.86
C ILE A 34 13.27 -16.21 15.13
N ASP A 35 13.58 -17.40 15.63
CA ASP A 35 13.13 -18.67 15.09
C ASP A 35 11.63 -18.87 15.26
N GLU A 36 11.07 -18.46 16.40
CA GLU A 36 9.61 -18.38 16.59
C GLU A 36 8.96 -17.41 15.61
N PHE A 37 9.58 -16.23 15.42
CA PHE A 37 9.11 -15.25 14.46
C PHE A 37 9.13 -15.79 13.02
N ILE A 38 10.25 -16.38 12.57
CA ILE A 38 10.38 -16.96 11.22
C ILE A 38 9.42 -18.14 11.04
N GLY A 39 9.22 -18.96 12.07
CA GLY A 39 8.30 -20.10 12.03
C GLY A 39 6.81 -19.73 12.11
N SER A 40 6.47 -18.46 12.32
CA SER A 40 5.09 -18.00 12.55
C SER A 40 4.26 -17.79 11.27
N TYR A 41 4.92 -17.65 10.12
CA TYR A 41 4.26 -17.34 8.86
C TYR A 41 4.42 -18.45 7.81
N LYS A 42 3.41 -18.64 6.96
CA LYS A 42 3.40 -19.59 5.84
C LYS A 42 2.40 -19.19 4.76
N GLY A 43 2.70 -19.55 3.51
CA GLY A 43 1.76 -19.43 2.40
C GLY A 43 1.49 -17.98 1.95
N ARG A 44 0.43 -17.81 1.16
CA ARG A 44 0.03 -16.53 0.53
C ARG A 44 -1.23 -15.98 1.18
N GLY A 45 -1.33 -14.65 1.30
CA GLY A 45 -2.56 -14.02 1.76
C GLY A 45 -2.58 -12.51 1.59
N ILE A 46 -3.75 -11.96 1.83
CA ILE A 46 -4.04 -10.53 1.77
C ILE A 46 -4.03 -9.98 3.19
N VAL A 47 -3.42 -8.82 3.39
CA VAL A 47 -3.45 -8.08 4.66
C VAL A 47 -4.22 -6.78 4.43
N ILE A 48 -5.15 -6.47 5.34
CA ILE A 48 -5.91 -5.20 5.32
C ILE A 48 -5.76 -4.54 6.68
N CYS A 49 -5.36 -3.28 6.71
CA CYS A 49 -5.34 -2.50 7.94
C CYS A 49 -6.60 -1.65 8.02
N THR A 50 -7.35 -1.75 9.13
CA THR A 50 -8.55 -0.94 9.34
C THR A 50 -8.80 -0.65 10.82
N GLY A 51 -9.50 0.46 11.06
CA GLY A 51 -10.21 0.74 12.31
C GLY A 51 -11.66 1.13 11.99
N SER A 52 -12.46 1.44 13.01
CA SER A 52 -13.90 1.75 12.86
C SER A 52 -14.15 2.89 11.86
N PHE A 53 -13.22 3.85 11.75
CA PHE A 53 -13.34 4.95 10.78
C PHE A 53 -13.35 4.47 9.31
N HIS A 54 -12.61 3.41 8.98
CA HIS A 54 -12.55 2.84 7.63
C HIS A 54 -13.27 1.49 7.49
N PHE A 55 -14.00 1.06 8.53
CA PHE A 55 -14.61 -0.27 8.60
C PHE A 55 -15.50 -0.59 7.39
N LYS A 56 -16.36 0.35 6.98
CA LYS A 56 -17.27 0.14 5.84
C LYS A 56 -16.51 -0.11 4.53
N TYR A 57 -15.41 0.60 4.31
CA TYR A 57 -14.54 0.37 3.15
C TYR A 57 -13.90 -1.02 3.22
N ALA A 58 -13.34 -1.40 4.38
CA ALA A 58 -12.78 -2.73 4.56
C ALA A 58 -13.82 -3.84 4.32
N GLN A 59 -15.04 -3.66 4.82
CA GLN A 59 -16.14 -4.60 4.61
C GLN A 59 -16.50 -4.74 3.12
N SER A 60 -16.69 -3.62 2.42
CA SER A 60 -17.02 -3.61 0.99
C SER A 60 -15.90 -4.21 0.12
N THR A 61 -14.64 -3.88 0.43
CA THR A 61 -13.46 -4.48 -0.22
C THR A 61 -13.43 -6.00 -0.01
N ILE A 62 -13.63 -6.48 1.23
CA ILE A 62 -13.67 -7.93 1.53
C ILE A 62 -14.84 -8.61 0.83
N ASP A 63 -16.01 -7.97 0.81
CA ASP A 63 -17.21 -8.47 0.14
C ASP A 63 -16.96 -8.65 -1.37
N THR A 64 -16.34 -7.66 -2.02
CA THR A 64 -15.95 -7.72 -3.43
C THR A 64 -14.95 -8.86 -3.68
N LEU A 65 -13.88 -8.93 -2.87
CA LEU A 65 -12.85 -9.98 -2.98
C LEU A 65 -13.43 -11.39 -2.84
N ARG A 66 -14.36 -11.58 -1.90
CA ARG A 66 -14.91 -12.90 -1.57
C ARG A 66 -16.06 -13.34 -2.46
N ASN A 67 -16.98 -12.43 -2.79
CA ASN A 67 -18.24 -12.78 -3.42
C ASN A 67 -18.25 -12.52 -4.93
N LEU A 68 -17.54 -11.49 -5.40
CA LEU A 68 -17.46 -11.15 -6.82
C LEU A 68 -16.19 -11.73 -7.47
N LEU A 69 -15.01 -11.34 -6.99
CA LEU A 69 -13.73 -11.87 -7.50
C LEU A 69 -13.47 -13.32 -7.09
N ARG A 70 -14.07 -13.76 -5.98
CA ARG A 70 -13.97 -15.14 -5.46
C ARG A 70 -12.53 -15.61 -5.24
N THR A 71 -11.64 -14.67 -4.89
CA THR A 71 -10.24 -14.98 -4.60
C THR A 71 -10.12 -16.04 -3.50
N LYS A 72 -9.16 -16.95 -3.66
CA LYS A 72 -8.89 -18.03 -2.70
C LYS A 72 -7.89 -17.63 -1.62
N LEU A 73 -7.25 -16.47 -1.77
CA LEU A 73 -6.28 -15.98 -0.80
C LEU A 73 -6.97 -15.72 0.54
N PRO A 74 -6.49 -16.27 1.66
CA PRO A 74 -6.95 -15.88 2.99
C PRO A 74 -6.69 -14.38 3.22
N ILE A 75 -7.59 -13.72 3.95
CA ILE A 75 -7.49 -12.30 4.30
C ILE A 75 -7.25 -12.22 5.81
N GLU A 76 -6.25 -11.44 6.21
CA GLU A 76 -6.00 -11.10 7.61
C GLU A 76 -6.15 -9.59 7.80
N VAL A 77 -7.13 -9.20 8.61
CA VAL A 77 -7.42 -7.81 8.94
C VAL A 77 -6.72 -7.46 10.24
N PHE A 78 -5.91 -6.39 10.22
CA PHE A 78 -5.24 -5.85 11.38
C PHE A 78 -5.90 -4.55 11.85
N TYR A 79 -6.15 -4.48 13.15
CA TYR A 79 -6.48 -3.27 13.90
C TYR A 79 -5.44 -3.07 15.02
N ASN A 80 -5.36 -1.88 15.64
CA ASN A 80 -4.37 -1.61 16.68
C ASN A 80 -4.97 -1.13 18.01
N GLY A 81 -5.16 -2.07 18.93
CA GLY A 81 -5.68 -1.83 20.27
C GLY A 81 -7.19 -2.01 20.37
N GLU A 82 -7.69 -2.24 21.59
CA GLU A 82 -9.08 -2.65 21.85
C GLU A 82 -10.15 -1.63 21.41
N ASN A 83 -9.78 -0.36 21.24
CA ASN A 83 -10.69 0.72 20.87
C ASN A 83 -10.63 1.09 19.37
N ASP A 84 -9.80 0.42 18.57
CA ASP A 84 -9.60 0.77 17.16
C ASP A 84 -10.64 0.11 16.25
N LEU A 85 -11.16 -1.06 16.62
CA LEU A 85 -12.22 -1.77 15.89
C LEU A 85 -13.16 -2.48 16.89
N THR A 86 -14.46 -2.20 16.82
CA THR A 86 -15.43 -2.74 17.77
C THR A 86 -15.65 -4.24 17.60
N VAL A 87 -16.12 -4.93 18.65
CA VAL A 87 -16.40 -6.38 18.61
C VAL A 87 -17.44 -6.73 17.52
N GLU A 88 -18.45 -5.89 17.31
CA GLU A 88 -19.46 -6.09 16.27
C GLU A 88 -18.87 -5.97 14.86
N GLU A 89 -18.02 -4.97 14.63
CA GLU A 89 -17.29 -4.82 13.37
C GLU A 89 -16.36 -6.01 13.12
N GLN A 90 -15.63 -6.46 14.15
CA GLN A 90 -14.78 -7.66 14.06
C GLN A 90 -15.60 -8.91 13.66
N GLN A 91 -16.74 -9.14 14.32
CA GLN A 91 -17.64 -10.26 14.01
C GLN A 91 -18.20 -10.17 12.59
N THR A 92 -18.52 -8.97 12.13
CA THR A 92 -19.01 -8.72 10.78
C THR A 92 -17.96 -9.11 9.73
N LEU A 93 -16.70 -8.72 9.93
CA LEU A 93 -15.61 -9.11 9.01
C LEU A 93 -15.30 -10.61 9.10
N GLN A 94 -15.35 -11.22 10.28
CA GLN A 94 -15.11 -12.67 10.48
C GLN A 94 -16.19 -13.56 9.87
N ALA A 95 -17.39 -13.03 9.63
CA ALA A 95 -18.47 -13.78 8.99
C ALA A 95 -18.14 -14.16 7.54
N TYR A 96 -17.20 -13.46 6.89
CA TYR A 96 -16.71 -13.82 5.57
C TYR A 96 -15.77 -15.05 5.62
N PRO A 97 -15.90 -16.02 4.68
CA PRO A 97 -15.02 -17.19 4.64
C PRO A 97 -13.53 -16.83 4.55
N ASN A 98 -12.68 -17.56 5.29
CA ASN A 98 -11.22 -17.37 5.30
C ASN A 98 -10.79 -15.92 5.58
N VAL A 99 -11.53 -15.22 6.45
CA VAL A 99 -11.13 -13.92 6.99
C VAL A 99 -10.75 -14.08 8.45
N TYR A 100 -9.64 -13.48 8.83
CA TYR A 100 -9.11 -13.52 10.18
C TYR A 100 -8.87 -12.10 10.67
N ILE A 101 -9.05 -11.88 11.97
CA ILE A 101 -8.83 -10.58 12.60
C ILE A 101 -7.66 -10.73 13.56
N SER A 102 -6.78 -9.74 13.61
CA SER A 102 -5.64 -9.72 14.51
C SER A 102 -5.42 -8.32 15.09
N ASN A 103 -5.18 -8.27 16.39
CA ASN A 103 -4.82 -7.04 17.08
C ASN A 103 -3.30 -6.86 17.04
N LEU A 104 -2.81 -5.81 16.38
CA LEU A 104 -1.38 -5.57 16.27
C LEU A 104 -0.70 -5.36 17.63
N SER A 105 -1.44 -4.84 18.63
CA SER A 105 -0.90 -4.65 19.98
C SER A 105 -0.51 -5.96 20.67
N ASP A 106 -0.96 -7.11 20.18
CA ASP A 106 -0.62 -8.41 20.74
C ASP A 106 0.74 -8.92 20.22
N TYR A 107 1.22 -8.37 19.09
CA TYR A 107 2.45 -8.80 18.45
C TYR A 107 3.68 -8.02 18.92
N PHE A 108 3.54 -6.70 19.05
CA PHE A 108 4.68 -5.80 19.22
C PHE A 108 4.53 -4.86 20.41
N ASN A 109 5.66 -4.37 20.92
CA ASN A 109 5.66 -3.41 22.01
C ASN A 109 5.14 -2.03 21.55
N ASP A 110 3.87 -1.76 21.85
CA ASP A 110 3.20 -0.52 21.47
C ASP A 110 3.77 0.73 22.17
N ASP A 111 4.44 0.60 23.33
CA ASP A 111 5.13 1.72 23.96
C ASP A 111 6.26 2.29 23.10
N ILE A 112 6.84 1.44 22.24
CA ILE A 112 7.95 1.77 21.33
C ILE A 112 7.42 2.19 19.96
N ILE A 113 6.55 1.38 19.33
CA ILE A 113 6.12 1.64 17.95
C ILE A 113 5.02 2.71 17.86
N ARG A 114 4.12 2.77 18.85
CA ARG A 114 2.96 3.67 18.95
C ARG A 114 2.31 3.91 17.61
N CYS A 115 1.78 2.84 17.01
CA CYS A 115 1.23 2.90 15.66
C CYS A 115 0.06 3.88 15.60
N ARG A 116 0.08 4.74 14.58
CA ARG A 116 -1.00 5.69 14.28
C ARG A 116 -1.16 5.83 12.77
N LYS A 117 -2.41 5.95 12.31
CA LYS A 117 -2.74 6.13 10.90
C LYS A 117 -2.03 5.07 10.04
N TRP A 118 -1.31 5.49 9.01
CA TRP A 118 -0.67 4.62 8.03
C TRP A 118 0.51 3.80 8.56
N SER A 119 1.14 4.20 9.67
CA SER A 119 2.32 3.51 10.21
C SER A 119 2.07 2.06 10.65
N ILE A 120 0.82 1.63 10.76
CA ILE A 120 0.43 0.24 11.03
C ILE A 120 0.82 -0.72 9.89
N LYS A 121 0.84 -0.24 8.64
CA LYS A 121 0.97 -1.07 7.43
C LYS A 121 2.19 -2.00 7.42
N PRO A 122 3.43 -1.52 7.66
CA PRO A 122 4.61 -2.39 7.65
C PRO A 122 4.58 -3.44 8.77
N TYR A 123 4.07 -3.06 9.95
CA TYR A 123 3.96 -3.98 11.08
C TYR A 123 2.89 -5.04 10.85
N ALA A 124 1.78 -4.71 10.19
CA ALA A 124 0.77 -5.69 9.80
C ALA A 124 1.34 -6.73 8.82
N ILE A 125 2.12 -6.30 7.81
CA ILE A 125 2.84 -7.23 6.92
C ILE A 125 3.75 -8.14 7.75
N LEU A 126 4.54 -7.56 8.65
CA LEU A 126 5.49 -8.30 9.48
C LEU A 126 4.80 -9.32 10.40
N ALA A 127 3.73 -8.92 11.09
CA ALA A 127 2.95 -9.75 12.01
C ALA A 127 2.07 -10.80 11.32
N SER A 128 1.69 -10.57 10.06
CA SER A 128 0.77 -11.45 9.35
C SER A 128 1.25 -12.90 9.29
N ARG A 129 0.30 -13.82 9.20
CA ARG A 129 0.56 -15.27 9.11
C ARG A 129 1.10 -15.73 7.76
N PHE A 130 1.28 -14.85 6.79
CA PHE A 130 1.62 -15.22 5.41
C PHE A 130 3.11 -15.00 5.12
N THR A 131 3.75 -15.91 4.40
CA THR A 131 5.10 -15.70 3.84
C THR A 131 5.05 -14.66 2.73
N GLU A 132 4.07 -14.77 1.86
CA GLU A 132 3.86 -13.93 0.68
C GLU A 132 2.61 -13.08 0.90
N VAL A 133 2.81 -11.78 1.12
CA VAL A 133 1.78 -10.85 1.57
C VAL A 133 1.43 -9.89 0.44
N ILE A 134 0.13 -9.72 0.19
CA ILE A 134 -0.41 -8.55 -0.52
C ILE A 134 -1.10 -7.69 0.53
N LEU A 135 -0.47 -6.60 0.94
CA LEU A 135 -1.15 -5.56 1.71
C LEU A 135 -2.01 -4.74 0.76
N ILE A 136 -3.27 -4.49 1.12
CA ILE A 136 -4.15 -3.54 0.45
C ILE A 136 -4.77 -2.58 1.47
N ASP A 137 -4.92 -1.32 1.10
CA ASP A 137 -5.68 -0.36 1.91
C ASP A 137 -7.16 -0.77 1.97
N ALA A 138 -7.83 -0.41 3.07
CA ALA A 138 -9.25 -0.70 3.28
C ALA A 138 -10.15 -0.20 2.13
N ASP A 139 -9.72 0.83 1.41
CA ASP A 139 -10.42 1.51 0.31
C ASP A 139 -9.76 1.29 -1.05
N SER A 140 -8.97 0.22 -1.21
CA SER A 140 -8.44 -0.19 -2.51
C SER A 140 -9.37 -1.22 -3.15
N LEU A 141 -9.97 -0.84 -4.27
CA LEU A 141 -10.92 -1.69 -4.98
C LEU A 141 -10.23 -2.43 -6.12
N PHE A 142 -10.35 -3.76 -6.12
CA PHE A 142 -9.81 -4.63 -7.16
C PHE A 142 -10.92 -5.06 -8.14
N ILE A 143 -10.58 -5.10 -9.43
CA ILE A 143 -11.45 -5.63 -10.49
C ILE A 143 -10.87 -6.90 -11.14
N ARG A 144 -9.71 -7.35 -10.67
CA ARG A 144 -9.05 -8.61 -11.02
C ARG A 144 -8.58 -9.33 -9.75
N ASP A 145 -8.30 -10.62 -9.82
CA ASP A 145 -7.86 -11.38 -8.64
C ASP A 145 -6.48 -10.86 -8.17
N PRO A 146 -6.33 -10.37 -6.91
CA PRO A 146 -5.04 -9.91 -6.40
C PRO A 146 -3.92 -10.97 -6.50
N ALA A 147 -4.27 -12.26 -6.57
CA ALA A 147 -3.29 -13.33 -6.76
C ALA A 147 -2.45 -13.19 -8.05
N GLU A 148 -2.92 -12.41 -9.03
CA GLU A 148 -2.16 -12.08 -10.24
C GLU A 148 -0.88 -11.29 -9.95
N LEU A 149 -0.86 -10.50 -8.86
CA LEU A 149 0.31 -9.70 -8.48
C LEU A 149 1.55 -10.56 -8.18
N PHE A 150 1.35 -11.79 -7.68
CA PHE A 150 2.42 -12.75 -7.43
C PHE A 150 3.09 -13.29 -8.70
N LYS A 151 2.52 -13.02 -9.88
CA LYS A 151 3.07 -13.44 -11.18
C LYS A 151 3.96 -12.38 -11.83
N SER A 152 4.10 -11.20 -11.23
CA SER A 152 5.01 -10.17 -11.76
C SER A 152 6.45 -10.69 -11.72
N LYS A 153 7.18 -10.51 -12.81
CA LYS A 153 8.60 -10.94 -12.89
C LYS A 153 9.45 -10.29 -11.82
N GLY A 154 9.24 -8.99 -11.58
CA GLY A 154 9.96 -8.26 -10.56
C GLY A 154 9.68 -8.75 -9.14
N TYR A 155 8.46 -9.22 -8.87
CA TYR A 155 8.12 -9.91 -7.63
C TYR A 155 8.83 -11.26 -7.50
N GLU A 156 8.84 -12.06 -8.57
CA GLU A 156 9.53 -13.35 -8.56
C GLU A 156 11.03 -13.19 -8.32
N GLU A 157 11.66 -12.15 -8.87
CA GLU A 157 13.08 -11.86 -8.73
C GLU A 157 13.44 -11.31 -7.34
N THR A 158 12.75 -10.27 -6.89
CA THR A 158 13.15 -9.51 -5.68
C THR A 158 12.37 -9.91 -4.43
N GLY A 159 11.23 -10.58 -4.59
CA GLY A 159 10.26 -10.78 -3.53
C GLY A 159 9.43 -9.54 -3.22
N THR A 160 9.43 -8.51 -4.07
CA THR A 160 8.64 -7.29 -3.85
C THR A 160 7.95 -6.81 -5.13
N LEU A 161 6.80 -6.17 -4.98
CA LEU A 161 6.18 -5.38 -6.04
C LEU A 161 5.57 -4.13 -5.42
N PHE A 162 6.14 -2.98 -5.75
CA PHE A 162 5.69 -1.66 -5.35
C PHE A 162 5.15 -0.88 -6.55
N PHE A 163 4.29 0.10 -6.29
CA PHE A 163 3.62 0.89 -7.33
C PHE A 163 4.00 2.36 -7.23
N ARG A 164 4.09 3.01 -8.39
CA ARG A 164 4.45 4.43 -8.51
C ARG A 164 3.32 5.32 -7.97
N ASP A 165 3.65 6.43 -7.30
CA ASP A 165 2.72 7.56 -7.05
C ASP A 165 2.80 8.60 -8.18
N ARG A 166 1.87 9.56 -8.21
CA ARG A 166 1.75 10.56 -9.28
C ARG A 166 3.04 11.34 -9.42
N THR A 167 3.34 11.76 -10.64
CA THR A 167 4.50 12.60 -10.88
C THR A 167 4.17 14.03 -10.46
N LEU A 168 4.47 14.35 -9.20
CA LEU A 168 4.19 15.65 -8.60
C LEU A 168 5.50 16.41 -8.39
N PRO A 169 5.85 17.38 -9.25
CA PRO A 169 7.03 18.21 -9.03
C PRO A 169 6.80 19.15 -7.85
N LYS A 170 7.88 19.42 -7.10
CA LYS A 170 7.90 20.51 -6.12
C LYS A 170 8.51 21.75 -6.74
N ASN A 171 8.00 22.91 -6.34
CA ASN A 171 8.79 24.13 -6.40
C ASN A 171 10.01 23.98 -5.47
N SER A 172 11.20 24.30 -5.99
CA SER A 172 12.47 24.19 -5.26
C SER A 172 12.49 25.03 -3.98
N PRO A 173 13.11 24.53 -2.88
CA PRO A 173 13.83 23.26 -2.75
C PRO A 173 12.94 22.06 -2.39
N ASN A 174 13.28 20.88 -2.93
CA ASN A 174 12.69 19.61 -2.52
C ASN A 174 13.39 19.09 -1.25
N ASP A 175 12.92 19.55 -0.08
CA ASP A 175 13.49 19.19 1.23
C ASP A 175 13.59 17.67 1.46
N SER A 176 12.61 16.90 0.99
CA SER A 176 12.57 15.44 1.10
C SER A 176 13.74 14.79 0.38
N LEU A 177 14.01 15.24 -0.84
CA LEU A 177 15.12 14.75 -1.66
C LEU A 177 16.48 15.13 -1.08
N LEU A 178 16.61 16.39 -0.62
CA LEU A 178 17.84 16.86 0.02
C LEU A 178 18.15 16.02 1.26
N TRP A 179 17.18 15.86 2.15
CA TRP A 179 17.29 15.02 3.34
C TRP A 179 17.67 13.58 3.00
N PHE A 180 17.03 12.96 2.02
CA PHE A 180 17.35 11.58 1.63
C PHE A 180 18.80 11.44 1.13
N LYS A 181 19.28 12.40 0.31
CA LYS A 181 20.64 12.40 -0.23
C LYS A 181 21.74 12.59 0.83
N GLU A 182 21.43 13.15 1.99
CA GLU A 182 22.42 13.33 3.08
C GLU A 182 22.91 11.98 3.64
N TRP A 183 22.04 10.98 3.70
CA TRP A 183 22.35 9.69 4.35
C TRP A 183 22.37 8.50 3.38
N ALA A 184 21.63 8.54 2.26
CA ALA A 184 21.64 7.51 1.23
C ALA A 184 22.90 7.59 0.34
N LYS A 185 24.08 7.35 0.94
CA LYS A 185 25.36 7.33 0.21
C LYS A 185 25.44 6.08 -0.67
N ASN A 186 25.60 6.27 -1.98
CA ASN A 186 25.61 5.20 -2.98
C ASN A 186 24.34 4.34 -2.92
N PRO A 187 23.15 4.86 -3.24
CA PRO A 187 21.92 4.08 -3.14
C PRO A 187 21.90 2.94 -4.18
N LEU A 188 20.95 2.01 -4.05
CA LEU A 188 20.73 0.91 -4.99
C LEU A 188 20.42 1.44 -6.40
N GLU A 189 20.64 0.63 -7.43
CA GLU A 189 20.45 1.05 -8.83
C GLU A 189 18.99 1.43 -9.10
N GLU A 190 18.05 0.68 -8.52
CA GLU A 190 16.62 0.95 -8.58
C GLU A 190 16.30 2.32 -7.98
N THR A 191 16.90 2.65 -6.83
CA THR A 191 16.77 3.97 -6.19
C THR A 191 17.41 5.08 -7.03
N LYS A 192 18.59 4.86 -7.63
CA LYS A 192 19.23 5.85 -8.53
C LYS A 192 18.37 6.13 -9.76
N SER A 193 17.64 5.12 -10.24
CA SER A 193 16.74 5.24 -11.38
C SER A 193 15.37 5.84 -11.04
N SER A 194 15.00 5.93 -9.75
CA SER A 194 13.70 6.46 -9.31
C SER A 194 13.44 7.91 -9.73
N ARG A 195 12.17 8.27 -9.88
CA ARG A 195 11.76 9.64 -10.22
C ARG A 195 12.11 10.60 -9.07
N PHE A 196 11.94 10.15 -7.83
CA PHE A 196 12.27 10.90 -6.62
C PHE A 196 13.76 11.27 -6.57
N TRP A 197 14.67 10.30 -6.76
CA TRP A 197 16.12 10.54 -6.70
C TRP A 197 16.59 11.56 -7.75
N ASN A 198 15.97 11.52 -8.92
CA ASN A 198 16.23 12.40 -10.05
C ASN A 198 15.46 13.73 -9.97
N GLY A 199 14.71 13.98 -8.90
CA GLY A 199 14.01 15.25 -8.66
C GLY A 199 12.78 15.48 -9.52
N LEU A 200 12.22 14.42 -10.13
CA LEU A 200 11.04 14.49 -10.99
C LEU A 200 9.73 14.50 -10.18
N THR A 201 9.73 13.92 -8.98
CA THR A 201 8.56 13.87 -8.09
C THR A 201 8.96 14.04 -6.62
N VAL A 202 8.03 14.48 -5.78
CA VAL A 202 8.14 14.42 -4.31
C VAL A 202 7.66 13.11 -3.71
N HIS A 203 6.93 12.32 -4.49
CA HIS A 203 6.34 11.05 -4.07
C HIS A 203 6.68 9.97 -5.08
N GLU A 204 7.48 8.98 -4.67
CA GLU A 204 7.86 7.90 -5.58
C GLU A 204 6.77 6.83 -5.62
N MET A 205 6.21 6.49 -4.46
CA MET A 205 5.49 5.25 -4.25
C MET A 205 4.06 5.47 -3.74
N ASP A 206 3.10 4.78 -4.35
CA ASP A 206 1.77 4.55 -3.79
C ASP A 206 1.82 3.29 -2.92
N SER A 207 1.32 3.40 -1.69
CA SER A 207 1.28 2.30 -0.70
C SER A 207 -0.14 1.78 -0.47
N SER A 208 -1.08 2.11 -1.35
CA SER A 208 -2.43 1.53 -1.37
C SER A 208 -2.42 0.03 -1.61
N THR A 209 -1.41 -0.49 -2.31
CA THR A 209 -1.08 -1.91 -2.39
C THR A 209 0.42 -2.12 -2.29
N VAL A 210 0.85 -3.11 -1.50
CA VAL A 210 2.26 -3.48 -1.31
C VAL A 210 2.40 -5.00 -1.31
N VAL A 211 3.25 -5.55 -2.17
CA VAL A 211 3.47 -7.00 -2.22
C VAL A 211 4.87 -7.33 -1.71
N ILE A 212 4.98 -8.21 -0.70
CA ILE A 212 6.25 -8.60 -0.08
C ILE A 212 6.27 -10.10 0.21
N ASN A 213 7.36 -10.76 -0.18
CA ASN A 213 7.74 -12.09 0.28
C ASN A 213 8.70 -11.94 1.47
N LYS A 214 8.24 -12.28 2.68
CA LYS A 214 9.03 -12.14 3.91
C LYS A 214 10.28 -13.00 3.93
N GLU A 215 10.31 -14.15 3.26
CA GLU A 215 11.54 -14.97 3.18
C GLU A 215 12.62 -14.33 2.32
N LYS A 216 12.24 -13.66 1.22
CA LYS A 216 13.18 -13.01 0.30
C LYS A 216 13.60 -11.61 0.76
N ALA A 217 12.72 -10.90 1.46
CA ALA A 217 12.81 -9.46 1.66
C ALA A 217 12.76 -9.01 3.13
N LEU A 218 13.05 -9.90 4.09
CA LEU A 218 12.91 -9.60 5.52
C LEU A 218 13.72 -8.38 5.98
N LEU A 219 14.97 -8.24 5.53
CA LEU A 219 15.85 -7.14 5.97
C LEU A 219 15.32 -5.78 5.52
N GLY A 220 14.80 -5.71 4.29
CA GLY A 220 14.09 -4.54 3.79
C GLY A 220 12.89 -4.23 4.67
N LEU A 221 11.99 -5.20 4.87
CA LEU A 221 10.79 -5.03 5.68
C LEU A 221 11.08 -4.59 7.13
N LEU A 222 12.08 -5.18 7.79
CA LEU A 222 12.49 -4.78 9.14
C LEU A 222 12.98 -3.32 9.17
N SER A 223 13.69 -2.88 8.13
CA SER A 223 14.11 -1.49 7.98
C SER A 223 12.95 -0.54 7.71
N VAL A 224 11.93 -0.95 6.94
CA VAL A 224 10.66 -0.20 6.80
C VAL A 224 9.99 -0.04 8.17
N CYS A 225 9.87 -1.11 8.95
CA CYS A 225 9.33 -1.05 10.31
C CYS A 225 10.16 -0.13 11.21
N LYS A 226 11.49 -0.09 11.07
CA LYS A 226 12.34 0.82 11.85
C LYS A 226 12.09 2.28 11.51
N LEU A 227 11.93 2.61 10.23
CA LEU A 227 11.59 3.97 9.79
C LEU A 227 10.21 4.43 10.30
N ASN A 228 9.31 3.49 10.60
CA ASN A 228 7.97 3.77 11.14
C ASN A 228 7.87 3.67 12.68
N GLU A 229 8.96 3.38 13.38
CA GLU A 229 9.02 3.39 14.85
C GLU A 229 8.80 4.82 15.37
N PHE A 230 7.97 5.01 16.40
CA PHE A 230 7.47 6.31 16.85
C PHE A 230 8.53 7.43 16.90
N VAL A 231 9.65 7.18 17.59
CA VAL A 231 10.71 8.18 17.79
C VAL A 231 11.35 8.59 16.46
N ILE A 232 11.58 7.64 15.57
CA ILE A 232 12.19 7.87 14.25
C ILE A 232 11.18 8.52 13.30
N ARG A 233 9.95 7.98 13.28
CA ARG A 233 8.83 8.44 12.47
C ARG A 233 8.51 9.90 12.73
N GLU A 234 8.18 10.26 13.98
CA GLU A 234 7.75 11.62 14.34
C GLU A 234 8.93 12.58 14.51
N GLY A 235 10.09 12.06 14.92
CA GLY A 235 11.30 12.84 15.16
C GLY A 235 12.04 13.24 13.89
N MET A 236 11.93 12.43 12.83
CA MET A 236 12.76 12.58 11.63
C MET A 236 12.00 12.30 10.34
N VAL A 237 11.47 11.09 10.15
CA VAL A 237 11.04 10.61 8.82
C VAL A 237 9.81 11.37 8.31
N TYR A 238 8.71 11.41 9.06
CA TYR A 238 7.47 12.06 8.62
C TYR A 238 7.55 13.60 8.63
N ARG A 239 8.68 14.17 9.07
CA ARG A 239 8.96 15.60 8.89
C ARG A 239 9.42 15.93 7.47
N HIS A 240 9.95 14.93 6.75
CA HIS A 240 10.50 15.08 5.42
C HIS A 240 9.67 14.37 4.35
N ILE A 241 8.92 13.31 4.70
CA ILE A 241 8.07 12.58 3.73
C ILE A 241 6.61 12.55 4.19
N TYR A 242 5.71 12.25 3.25
CA TYR A 242 4.27 12.17 3.53
C TYR A 242 3.85 10.74 3.86
N GLY A 243 3.65 10.46 5.14
CA GLY A 243 3.19 9.16 5.61
C GLY A 243 4.23 8.04 5.43
N ASP A 244 3.74 6.81 5.37
CA ASP A 244 4.53 5.58 5.30
C ASP A 244 5.04 5.25 3.90
N LYS A 245 4.42 5.76 2.85
CA LYS A 245 4.62 5.29 1.47
C LYS A 245 6.08 5.28 1.00
N GLU A 246 6.85 6.33 1.29
CA GLU A 246 8.27 6.37 0.88
C GLU A 246 9.16 5.47 1.76
N THR A 247 8.70 5.12 2.97
CA THR A 247 9.49 4.29 3.89
C THR A 247 9.72 2.88 3.37
N PHE A 248 8.86 2.38 2.47
CA PHE A 248 9.00 1.06 1.87
C PHE A 248 10.28 0.97 1.04
N TRP A 249 10.41 1.75 -0.03
CA TRP A 249 11.61 1.69 -0.86
C TRP A 249 12.85 2.27 -0.14
N MET A 250 12.69 3.31 0.70
CA MET A 250 13.81 3.86 1.50
C MET A 250 14.36 2.84 2.50
N GLY A 251 13.49 2.04 3.14
CA GLY A 251 13.89 1.00 4.08
C GLY A 251 14.67 -0.12 3.39
N PHE A 252 14.26 -0.49 2.18
CA PHE A 252 14.96 -1.47 1.36
C PHE A 252 16.34 -0.96 0.89
N ASP A 253 16.43 0.29 0.46
CA ASP A 253 17.71 0.92 0.12
C ASP A 253 18.67 0.97 1.32
N MET A 254 18.16 1.40 2.48
CA MET A 254 18.90 1.44 3.75
C MET A 254 19.43 0.06 4.15
N ALA A 255 18.65 -1.00 3.90
CA ALA A 255 19.01 -2.38 4.18
C ALA A 255 19.94 -3.03 3.13
N ARG A 256 20.21 -2.34 2.01
CA ARG A 256 20.85 -2.92 0.81
C ARG A 256 20.12 -4.15 0.28
N GLN A 257 18.80 -4.18 0.45
CA GLN A 257 17.92 -5.22 -0.05
C GLN A 257 17.32 -4.73 -1.37
N HIS A 258 17.63 -5.40 -2.48
CA HIS A 258 17.03 -5.11 -3.77
C HIS A 258 15.50 -5.22 -3.70
N TYR A 259 14.82 -4.30 -4.38
CA TYR A 259 13.37 -4.20 -4.44
C TYR A 259 12.94 -3.88 -5.87
N TYR A 260 11.66 -4.11 -6.17
CA TYR A 260 11.09 -3.85 -7.48
C TYR A 260 9.97 -2.84 -7.38
N MET A 261 10.20 -1.68 -8.01
CA MET A 261 9.18 -0.68 -8.31
C MET A 261 8.64 -0.95 -9.71
N SER A 262 7.34 -1.17 -9.84
CA SER A 262 6.69 -1.37 -11.14
C SER A 262 7.04 -0.21 -12.08
N PRO A 263 7.44 -0.49 -13.34
CA PRO A 263 7.69 0.55 -14.32
C PRO A 263 6.39 1.11 -14.92
N GLN A 264 5.24 0.49 -14.64
CA GLN A 264 3.97 0.93 -15.19
C GLN A 264 3.65 2.37 -14.73
N PRO A 265 3.25 3.25 -15.64
CA PRO A 265 2.82 4.58 -15.26
C PRO A 265 1.53 4.52 -14.46
N ILE A 266 1.23 5.59 -13.74
CA ILE A 266 -0.06 5.71 -13.09
C ILE A 266 -1.17 5.79 -14.10
N THR A 267 -2.28 5.16 -13.75
CA THR A 267 -3.55 5.36 -14.43
C THR A 267 -4.47 6.21 -13.56
N PHE A 268 -5.29 7.04 -14.16
CA PHE A 268 -6.34 7.77 -13.48
C PHE A 268 -7.68 7.32 -14.05
N ILE A 269 -8.57 6.78 -13.22
CA ILE A 269 -9.87 6.22 -13.62
C ILE A 269 -11.00 7.09 -13.08
N GLY A 270 -12.05 7.33 -13.87
CA GLY A 270 -13.21 8.09 -13.41
C GLY A 270 -14.16 8.49 -14.53
N SER A 271 -14.81 9.63 -14.34
CA SER A 271 -15.76 10.21 -15.29
C SER A 271 -15.32 11.58 -15.78
N ILE A 272 -15.71 11.90 -17.02
CA ILE A 272 -15.38 13.18 -17.65
C ILE A 272 -16.36 14.24 -17.18
N GLN A 273 -15.83 15.32 -16.61
CA GLN A 273 -16.57 16.51 -16.23
C GLN A 273 -16.17 17.69 -17.12
N SER A 274 -17.14 18.54 -17.45
CA SER A 274 -16.90 19.78 -18.17
C SER A 274 -16.50 20.87 -17.19
N THR A 275 -15.43 21.61 -17.48
CA THR A 275 -15.00 22.77 -16.68
C THR A 275 -15.04 24.05 -17.51
N SER A 276 -15.49 25.13 -16.88
CA SER A 276 -15.42 26.47 -17.45
C SER A 276 -14.30 27.25 -16.77
N GLN A 277 -13.09 27.22 -17.32
CA GLN A 277 -12.02 28.15 -16.95
C GLN A 277 -11.76 29.12 -18.11
N ASN A 278 -11.73 30.42 -17.82
CA ASN A 278 -11.32 31.49 -18.73
C ASN A 278 -11.96 31.44 -20.13
N SER A 279 -13.29 31.26 -20.19
CA SER A 279 -14.07 31.34 -21.44
C SER A 279 -13.82 30.22 -22.46
N SER A 280 -13.04 29.19 -22.11
CA SER A 280 -12.90 27.93 -22.87
C SER A 280 -13.51 26.77 -22.08
N ILE A 281 -14.30 25.93 -22.75
CA ILE A 281 -14.80 24.67 -22.17
C ILE A 281 -13.64 23.67 -22.18
N GLY A 282 -13.08 23.37 -21.01
CA GLY A 282 -12.11 22.29 -20.83
C GLY A 282 -12.81 21.00 -20.38
N LYS A 283 -12.16 19.85 -20.61
CA LYS A 283 -12.58 18.57 -20.04
C LYS A 283 -11.60 18.15 -18.95
N MET A 284 -12.12 17.61 -17.85
CA MET A 284 -11.31 17.02 -16.79
C MET A 284 -11.83 15.61 -16.50
N LEU A 285 -10.92 14.66 -16.29
CA LEU A 285 -11.25 13.36 -15.75
C LEU A 285 -11.19 13.47 -14.23
N CYS A 286 -12.25 13.12 -13.52
CA CYS A 286 -12.30 13.18 -12.05
C CYS A 286 -12.55 11.79 -11.49
N GLY A 287 -11.74 11.36 -10.51
CA GLY A 287 -11.83 10.02 -9.95
C GLY A 287 -10.61 9.62 -9.12
N HIS A 288 -10.03 8.47 -9.43
CA HIS A 288 -9.09 7.77 -8.55
C HIS A 288 -7.79 7.36 -9.24
N ILE A 289 -6.73 7.24 -8.42
CA ILE A 289 -5.44 6.70 -8.85
C ILE A 289 -5.60 5.18 -9.01
N ALA A 290 -5.43 4.70 -10.23
CA ALA A 290 -5.50 3.32 -10.63
C ALA A 290 -4.13 2.79 -11.06
N HIS A 291 -4.00 1.47 -11.01
CA HIS A 291 -2.78 0.76 -11.37
C HIS A 291 -3.09 -0.34 -12.38
N THR A 292 -2.18 -0.51 -13.33
CA THR A 292 -2.25 -1.52 -14.39
C THR A 292 -1.17 -2.57 -14.22
N MET A 293 -1.40 -3.74 -14.83
CA MET A 293 -0.39 -4.79 -14.97
C MET A 293 0.38 -4.63 -16.29
N GLU A 294 1.36 -5.52 -16.54
CA GLU A 294 2.18 -5.52 -17.77
C GLU A 294 1.34 -5.69 -19.06
N ASP A 295 0.11 -6.19 -18.95
CA ASP A 295 -0.85 -6.29 -20.06
C ASP A 295 -1.57 -4.97 -20.39
N GLY A 296 -1.33 -3.91 -19.61
CA GLY A 296 -1.93 -2.58 -19.81
C GLY A 296 -3.35 -2.44 -19.25
N HIS A 297 -3.90 -3.47 -18.62
CA HIS A 297 -5.25 -3.45 -18.05
C HIS A 297 -5.25 -3.13 -16.57
N ILE A 298 -6.30 -2.44 -16.11
CA ILE A 298 -6.43 -2.02 -14.70
C ILE A 298 -6.60 -3.26 -13.82
N ILE A 299 -5.92 -3.25 -12.68
CA ILE A 299 -6.07 -4.29 -11.65
C ILE A 299 -6.80 -3.75 -10.42
N PHE A 300 -6.46 -2.54 -9.97
CA PHE A 300 -7.09 -1.90 -8.82
C PHE A 300 -6.94 -0.38 -8.86
N TRP A 301 -7.68 0.31 -7.99
CA TRP A 301 -7.47 1.73 -7.69
C TRP A 301 -7.66 2.05 -6.21
N ASN A 302 -7.09 3.16 -5.76
CA ASN A 302 -7.26 3.67 -4.41
C ASN A 302 -8.34 4.77 -4.37
N GLY A 303 -9.36 4.61 -3.52
CA GLY A 303 -10.50 5.53 -3.54
C GLY A 303 -11.86 4.89 -3.24
N HIS A 304 -11.94 3.58 -3.40
CA HIS A 304 -13.18 2.82 -3.46
C HIS A 304 -14.13 3.37 -4.55
N LEU A 305 -15.44 3.41 -4.29
CA LEU A 305 -16.45 3.83 -5.27
C LEU A 305 -16.87 5.30 -5.07
N VAL A 306 -16.32 6.03 -4.09
CA VAL A 306 -16.89 7.29 -3.59
C VAL A 306 -16.06 8.51 -3.97
N VAL A 307 -16.73 9.65 -4.16
CA VAL A 307 -16.08 10.91 -4.58
C VAL A 307 -15.04 11.40 -3.58
N ASP A 308 -15.38 11.43 -2.28
CA ASP A 308 -14.51 11.95 -1.24
C ASP A 308 -14.70 11.22 0.09
N LYS A 309 -13.58 10.71 0.62
CA LYS A 309 -13.47 10.00 1.89
C LYS A 309 -13.63 10.93 3.11
N VAL A 310 -13.38 12.24 2.94
CA VAL A 310 -13.29 13.23 4.02
C VAL A 310 -14.65 13.84 4.34
N TYR A 311 -15.53 14.03 3.34
CA TYR A 311 -16.84 14.64 3.53
C TYR A 311 -17.99 13.65 3.74
N ASN A 312 -17.68 12.36 3.91
CA ASN A 312 -18.68 11.30 4.10
C ASN A 312 -19.76 11.31 2.99
N SER A 313 -19.35 11.61 1.76
CA SER A 313 -20.23 11.64 0.60
C SER A 313 -20.60 10.20 0.23
N SER A 314 -21.89 9.90 0.19
CA SER A 314 -22.43 8.64 -0.33
C SER A 314 -22.59 8.64 -1.86
N SER A 315 -22.06 9.67 -2.54
CA SER A 315 -22.11 9.72 -4.00
C SER A 315 -21.11 8.75 -4.60
N ILE A 316 -21.62 7.75 -5.32
CA ILE A 316 -20.81 6.82 -6.09
C ILE A 316 -20.35 7.52 -7.38
N LEU A 317 -19.07 7.35 -7.70
CA LEU A 317 -18.47 7.81 -8.95
C LEU A 317 -18.84 6.90 -10.12
N ASP A 318 -18.96 7.52 -11.28
CA ASP A 318 -18.93 6.81 -12.54
C ASP A 318 -17.50 6.60 -13.00
N PHE A 319 -17.23 5.38 -13.46
CA PHE A 319 -15.92 4.93 -13.93
C PHE A 319 -16.12 4.48 -15.37
N ASP A 320 -15.95 5.42 -16.30
CA ASP A 320 -16.22 5.19 -17.72
C ASP A 320 -14.92 5.14 -18.52
N TYR A 321 -13.94 5.92 -18.07
CA TYR A 321 -12.69 6.18 -18.77
C TYR A 321 -11.51 6.13 -17.82
N TYR A 322 -10.35 5.91 -18.41
CA TYR A 322 -9.09 6.13 -17.75
C TYR A 322 -8.07 6.82 -18.66
N ILE A 323 -7.08 7.45 -18.03
CA ILE A 323 -5.93 8.07 -18.69
C ILE A 323 -4.66 7.50 -18.05
N VAL A 324 -3.66 7.20 -18.86
CA VAL A 324 -2.34 6.79 -18.37
C VAL A 324 -1.44 8.03 -18.35
N GLU A 325 -0.84 8.33 -17.20
CA GLU A 325 0.15 9.40 -17.04
C GLU A 325 1.32 9.14 -17.99
N LYS A 326 1.72 10.15 -18.77
CA LYS A 326 2.93 10.08 -19.60
C LYS A 326 4.11 10.61 -18.78
N ASP A 327 5.24 9.91 -18.83
CA ASP A 327 6.48 10.38 -18.20
C ASP A 327 6.84 11.77 -18.76
N GLY A 328 6.84 12.80 -17.91
CA GLY A 328 7.07 14.20 -18.29
C GLY A 328 5.81 15.06 -18.47
N ASP A 329 4.63 14.54 -18.11
CA ASP A 329 3.40 15.33 -18.07
C ASP A 329 3.49 16.55 -17.16
N ASP A 330 2.87 17.65 -17.60
CA ASP A 330 2.85 18.90 -16.86
C ASP A 330 1.98 18.79 -15.60
N HIS A 331 2.59 18.98 -14.43
CA HIS A 331 1.94 19.02 -13.12
C HIS A 331 0.72 19.92 -12.97
N ARG A 332 0.57 20.95 -13.81
CA ARG A 332 -0.63 21.79 -13.86
C ARG A 332 -1.88 21.02 -14.29
N LYS A 333 -1.71 19.78 -14.76
CA LYS A 333 -2.81 18.87 -15.09
C LYS A 333 -3.56 18.33 -13.87
N TRP A 334 -3.04 18.45 -12.66
CA TRP A 334 -3.73 17.95 -11.46
C TRP A 334 -4.48 19.07 -10.72
N SER A 335 -5.79 18.85 -10.46
CA SER A 335 -6.59 19.63 -9.50
C SER A 335 -6.66 18.87 -8.17
N ASN A 336 -6.60 19.59 -7.05
CA ASN A 336 -6.52 18.99 -5.71
C ASN A 336 -7.90 18.73 -5.06
N ASP A 337 -8.99 19.31 -5.58
CA ASP A 337 -10.31 19.12 -4.98
C ASP A 337 -11.47 19.34 -5.98
N PRO A 338 -12.20 18.28 -6.41
CA PRO A 338 -11.82 16.87 -6.30
C PRO A 338 -10.53 16.57 -7.09
N VAL A 339 -9.90 15.42 -6.83
CA VAL A 339 -8.74 14.99 -7.64
C VAL A 339 -9.21 14.82 -9.07
N CYS A 340 -8.76 15.72 -9.94
CA CYS A 340 -9.08 15.68 -11.36
C CYS A 340 -7.82 15.90 -12.19
N TYR A 341 -7.82 15.31 -13.38
CA TYR A 341 -6.77 15.41 -14.37
C TYR A 341 -7.30 16.18 -15.60
N TYR A 342 -6.66 17.30 -15.95
CA TYR A 342 -7.03 18.10 -17.12
C TYR A 342 -6.68 17.34 -18.41
N ILE A 343 -7.68 17.22 -19.29
CA ILE A 343 -7.56 16.51 -20.55
C ILE A 343 -7.15 17.50 -21.64
N ASN A 344 -5.93 17.34 -22.17
CA ASN A 344 -5.41 18.19 -23.25
C ASN A 344 -5.67 17.61 -24.64
N SER A 345 -5.83 16.30 -24.76
CA SER A 345 -6.13 15.58 -26.01
C SER A 345 -7.18 14.51 -25.76
N GLU A 346 -8.17 14.40 -26.62
CA GLU A 346 -9.18 13.32 -26.54
C GLU A 346 -8.58 11.94 -26.86
N GLU A 347 -7.44 11.89 -27.56
CA GLU A 347 -6.72 10.65 -27.86
C GLU A 347 -6.11 9.98 -26.60
N ASP A 348 -5.96 10.74 -25.52
CA ASP A 348 -5.43 10.23 -24.25
C ASP A 348 -6.50 9.49 -23.42
N ILE A 349 -7.78 9.63 -23.79
CA ILE A 349 -8.91 9.03 -23.08
C ILE A 349 -9.10 7.59 -23.56
N ILE A 350 -8.97 6.65 -22.64
CA ILE A 350 -9.16 5.23 -22.92
C ILE A 350 -10.47 4.78 -22.29
N PRO A 351 -11.45 4.27 -23.07
CA PRO A 351 -12.67 3.71 -22.49
C PRO A 351 -12.34 2.38 -21.79
N LEU A 352 -13.01 2.11 -20.68
CA LEU A 352 -13.00 0.77 -20.10
C LEU A 352 -13.61 -0.24 -21.08
N SER A 353 -13.10 -1.47 -21.04
CA SER A 353 -13.71 -2.58 -21.76
C SER A 353 -15.11 -2.89 -21.20
N GLU A 354 -15.95 -3.53 -22.02
CA GLU A 354 -17.30 -3.90 -21.59
C GLU A 354 -17.29 -4.88 -20.39
N ASP A 355 -16.28 -5.75 -20.32
CA ASP A 355 -16.09 -6.66 -19.18
C ASP A 355 -15.73 -5.89 -17.89
N GLU A 356 -14.82 -4.91 -17.98
CA GLU A 356 -14.46 -4.05 -16.83
C GLU A 356 -15.66 -3.24 -16.34
N LYS A 357 -16.41 -2.60 -17.25
CA LYS A 357 -17.62 -1.84 -16.92
C LYS A 357 -18.67 -2.74 -16.27
N SER A 358 -18.96 -3.89 -16.89
CA SER A 358 -19.93 -4.85 -16.35
C SER A 358 -19.54 -5.32 -14.96
N PHE A 359 -18.24 -5.53 -14.69
CA PHE A 359 -17.79 -5.93 -13.36
C PHE A 359 -17.93 -4.80 -12.34
N ILE A 360 -17.60 -3.56 -12.71
CA ILE A 360 -17.80 -2.39 -11.85
C ILE A 360 -19.28 -2.18 -11.52
N ASP A 361 -20.17 -2.35 -12.49
CA ASP A 361 -21.62 -2.25 -12.27
C ASP A 361 -22.11 -3.33 -11.30
N MET A 362 -21.59 -4.55 -11.37
CA MET A 362 -21.88 -5.60 -10.39
C MET A 362 -21.44 -5.22 -8.97
N ILE A 363 -20.30 -4.53 -8.82
CA ILE A 363 -19.86 -3.99 -7.52
C ILE A 363 -20.84 -2.92 -7.03
N LYS A 364 -21.21 -1.96 -7.90
CA LYS A 364 -22.17 -0.89 -7.56
C LYS A 364 -23.53 -1.45 -7.15
N GLU A 365 -24.11 -2.37 -7.92
CA GLU A 365 -25.39 -3.02 -7.61
C GLU A 365 -25.36 -3.74 -6.26
N ARG A 366 -24.24 -4.42 -5.98
CA ARG A 366 -24.03 -5.11 -4.71
C ARG A 366 -23.94 -4.14 -3.53
N GLU A 367 -23.28 -3.00 -3.71
CA GLU A 367 -23.26 -1.92 -2.72
C GLU A 367 -24.65 -1.32 -2.46
N TYR A 368 -25.43 -1.06 -3.51
CA TYR A 368 -26.82 -0.59 -3.36
C TYR A 368 -27.71 -1.60 -2.62
N HIS A 369 -27.53 -2.89 -2.88
CA HIS A 369 -28.28 -3.95 -2.22
C HIS A 369 -27.89 -4.13 -0.75
N ASN A 370 -26.59 -4.21 -0.47
CA ASN A 370 -26.07 -4.50 0.86
C ASN A 370 -26.02 -3.27 1.77
N ARG A 371 -26.00 -2.05 1.21
CA ARG A 371 -25.89 -0.77 1.91
C ARG A 371 -24.71 -0.72 2.88
N ILE A 372 -23.55 -1.19 2.42
CA ILE A 372 -22.32 -1.19 3.23
C ILE A 372 -21.77 0.25 3.29
N LEU A 373 -21.47 0.82 2.12
CA LEU A 373 -20.95 2.19 2.01
C LEU A 373 -22.04 3.27 2.11
N LEU A 374 -23.26 2.97 1.64
CA LEU A 374 -24.35 3.92 1.45
C LEU A 374 -25.25 4.12 2.68
#